data_AF-A0A382TNV7-F1
#
_entry.id   AF-A0A382TNV7-F1
#
_cell.length_a   1.000
_cell.length_b   1.000
_cell.length_c   1.000
_cell.angle_alpha   90.00
_cell.angle_beta   90.00
_cell.angle_gamma   90.00
#
_symmetry.space_group_name_H-M   'P 1'
#
loop_
_entity.id
_entity.type
_entity.pdbx_description
1 polymer ?
#
loop_
_entity_poly.entity_id
_entity_poly.type
_entity_poly.pdbx_seq_one_letter_code
_entity_poly.pdbx_strand_id
1 'polypeptide(L)'
;STQNTETYEENAVFLSGNGPLVIVLQEALARDDVFSSLEQGNKIRKTEALNKSKAFIQNIHHFRDEYLRDENAPIERVVIFDEAQRAWTKEQTASFMKQRKGIDNFNMSEPEFLIGVMDRHDDWAVIICLIGGGQEINKGEAGLPEWFTALKENYQNWKIWVSAELNDFEYNMGEDLYADLNHGVLEEKEKLHLSVSVRSFRSEKVSEFVKTLLDCDANASSLIDQLNGKYPIAITRSFDLAKSWLREKSRGTERIGILASSGGVRLKPHGINAKNDIDPRHWFLNGKDDVRSSFYLEDV
;
A
#
# COMPACT_ATOMS: atom_id res chain seq x y z
N SER A 1 21.07 39.88 7.68
CA SER A 1 21.64 38.55 7.89
C SER A 1 20.71 37.58 7.20
N THR A 2 21.09 37.15 6.00
CA THR A 2 20.39 36.16 5.19
C THR A 2 20.40 34.85 5.99
N GLN A 3 19.27 34.50 6.61
CA GLN A 3 19.08 33.16 7.13
C GLN A 3 19.17 32.23 5.93
N ASN A 4 20.21 31.41 5.91
CA ASN A 4 20.25 30.20 5.10
C ASN A 4 18.94 29.45 5.39
N THR A 5 18.00 29.53 4.46
CA THR A 5 17.07 28.43 4.21
C THR A 5 17.94 27.27 3.73
N GLU A 6 18.57 26.59 4.67
CA GLU A 6 19.07 25.24 4.44
C GLU A 6 17.88 24.45 3.89
N THR A 7 18.09 23.96 2.69
CA THR A 7 17.27 23.00 1.97
C THR A 7 16.91 21.84 2.90
N TYR A 8 15.76 21.92 3.56
CA TYR A 8 15.02 20.77 4.11
C TYR A 8 14.45 19.93 2.94
N GLU A 9 15.30 19.63 1.94
CA GLU A 9 14.96 18.75 0.85
C GLU A 9 14.89 17.32 1.41
N GLU A 10 13.67 16.90 1.74
CA GLU A 10 13.17 15.53 1.66
C GLU A 10 13.96 14.47 2.48
N ASN A 11 14.19 14.68 3.78
CA ASN A 11 14.65 13.59 4.69
C ASN A 11 13.53 12.58 5.04
N ALA A 12 12.65 12.27 4.09
CA ALA A 12 11.52 11.37 4.26
C ALA A 12 11.49 10.31 3.16
N VAL A 13 11.17 9.07 3.53
CA VAL A 13 10.97 7.96 2.59
C VAL A 13 9.61 7.31 2.81
N PHE A 14 8.92 6.98 1.72
CA PHE A 14 7.72 6.16 1.69
C PHE A 14 8.08 4.72 1.36
N LEU A 15 7.77 3.80 2.26
CA LEU A 15 8.05 2.37 2.14
C LEU A 15 6.75 1.61 1.94
N SER A 16 6.71 0.74 0.93
CA SER A 16 5.58 -0.18 0.73
C SER A 16 6.08 -1.56 0.30
N GLY A 17 5.44 -2.62 0.81
CA GLY A 17 5.62 -3.99 0.33
C GLY A 17 5.00 -4.24 -1.05
N ASN A 18 4.10 -3.36 -1.50
CA ASN A 18 3.39 -3.49 -2.76
C ASN A 18 4.26 -2.99 -3.94
N GLY A 19 5.06 -3.89 -4.52
CA GLY A 19 5.95 -3.59 -5.65
C GLY A 19 5.26 -2.87 -6.84
N PRO A 20 4.12 -3.35 -7.35
CA PRO A 20 3.36 -2.65 -8.39
C PRO A 20 2.96 -1.22 -8.00
N LEU A 21 2.51 -0.99 -6.76
CA LEU A 21 2.16 0.35 -6.27
C LEU A 21 3.39 1.27 -6.27
N VAL A 22 4.52 0.80 -5.73
CA VAL A 22 5.80 1.54 -5.72
C VAL A 22 6.17 1.97 -7.14
N ILE A 23 6.13 1.04 -8.10
CA ILE A 23 6.45 1.30 -9.50
C ILE A 23 5.52 2.34 -10.12
N VAL A 24 4.21 2.27 -9.84
CA VAL A 24 3.22 3.21 -10.36
C VAL A 24 3.42 4.59 -9.76
N LEU A 25 3.60 4.70 -8.45
CA LEU A 25 3.80 6.00 -7.79
C LEU A 25 5.10 6.67 -8.24
N GLN A 26 6.20 5.91 -8.34
CA GLN A 26 7.48 6.43 -8.85
C GLN A 26 7.34 7.00 -10.26
N GLU A 27 6.68 6.26 -11.15
CA GLU A 27 6.44 6.68 -12.53
C GLU A 27 5.46 7.86 -12.62
N ALA A 28 4.41 7.88 -11.79
CA ALA A 28 3.44 8.96 -11.75
C ALA A 28 4.08 10.29 -11.34
N LEU A 29 4.83 10.29 -10.22
CA LEU A 29 5.56 11.46 -9.76
C LEU A 29 6.60 11.90 -10.78
N ALA A 30 7.33 10.96 -11.41
CA ALA A 30 8.32 11.32 -12.42
C ALA A 30 7.69 11.96 -13.68
N ARG A 31 6.48 11.52 -14.08
CA ARG A 31 5.74 12.16 -15.19
C ARG A 31 5.24 13.55 -14.82
N ASP A 32 4.72 13.69 -13.61
CA ASP A 32 4.19 14.95 -13.08
C ASP A 32 5.28 16.01 -12.91
N ASP A 33 6.44 15.62 -12.39
CA ASP A 33 7.59 16.52 -12.20
C ASP A 33 8.14 17.01 -13.55
N VAL A 34 8.24 16.13 -14.54
CA VAL A 34 8.64 16.52 -15.92
C VAL A 34 7.63 17.48 -16.53
N PHE A 35 6.33 17.23 -16.34
CA PHE A 35 5.26 18.08 -16.87
C PHE A 35 5.27 19.46 -16.20
N SER A 36 5.25 19.49 -14.86
CA SER A 36 5.25 20.71 -14.06
C SER A 36 6.51 21.55 -14.28
N SER A 37 7.68 20.93 -14.41
CA SER A 37 8.93 21.62 -14.74
C SER A 37 8.86 22.28 -16.12
N LEU A 38 8.27 21.59 -17.11
CA LEU A 38 8.10 22.13 -18.45
C LEU A 38 7.18 23.35 -18.47
N GLU A 39 6.10 23.33 -17.70
CA GLU A 39 5.20 24.50 -17.54
C GLU A 39 5.91 25.70 -16.91
N GLN A 40 6.90 25.45 -16.04
CA GLN A 40 7.74 26.48 -15.41
C GLN A 40 8.91 26.94 -16.31
N GLY A 41 9.02 26.42 -17.54
CA GLY A 41 10.09 26.77 -18.49
C GLY A 41 11.41 26.02 -18.27
N ASN A 42 11.44 25.05 -17.36
CA ASN A 42 12.59 24.20 -17.09
C ASN A 42 12.48 22.87 -17.85
N LYS A 43 13.61 22.28 -18.23
CA LYS A 43 13.63 20.99 -18.93
C LYS A 43 14.47 19.99 -18.14
N ILE A 44 13.79 19.16 -17.36
CA ILE A 44 14.41 18.03 -16.66
C ILE A 44 14.28 16.75 -17.48
N ARG A 45 15.23 15.82 -17.32
CA ARG A 45 15.13 14.51 -17.95
C ARG A 45 14.24 13.61 -17.13
N LYS A 46 13.42 12.77 -17.77
CA LYS A 46 12.61 11.75 -17.06
C LYS A 46 13.45 10.85 -16.15
N THR A 47 14.69 10.55 -16.53
CA THR A 47 15.62 9.75 -15.71
C THR A 47 15.98 10.44 -14.40
N GLU A 48 16.11 11.77 -14.41
CA GLU A 48 16.41 12.58 -13.24
C GLU A 48 15.21 12.63 -12.30
N ALA A 49 14.03 12.96 -12.83
CA ALA A 49 12.77 12.92 -12.09
C ALA A 49 12.50 11.53 -11.47
N LEU A 50 12.77 10.46 -12.23
CA LEU A 50 12.61 9.09 -11.74
C LEU A 50 13.59 8.74 -10.62
N ASN A 51 14.84 9.22 -10.68
CA ASN A 51 15.79 9.01 -9.60
C ASN A 51 15.33 9.71 -8.31
N LYS A 52 14.80 10.94 -8.43
CA LYS A 52 14.19 11.65 -7.31
C LYS A 52 13.03 10.85 -6.70
N SER A 53 12.08 10.42 -7.54
CA SER A 53 10.93 9.62 -7.07
C SER A 53 11.34 8.28 -6.45
N LYS A 54 12.43 7.66 -6.91
CA LYS A 54 12.96 6.41 -6.35
C LYS A 54 13.63 6.60 -4.99
N ALA A 55 14.27 7.74 -4.76
CA ALA A 55 14.80 8.06 -3.44
C ALA A 55 13.66 8.22 -2.44
N PHE A 56 12.60 8.92 -2.85
CA PHE A 56 11.44 9.18 -1.99
C PHE A 56 10.52 7.97 -1.79
N ILE A 57 10.23 7.17 -2.82
CA ILE A 57 9.33 6.01 -2.74
C ILE A 57 10.15 4.74 -2.98
N GLN A 58 10.24 3.88 -1.97
CA GLN A 58 11.04 2.67 -2.02
C GLN A 58 10.22 1.43 -1.69
N ASN A 59 10.65 0.30 -2.25
CA ASN A 59 10.17 -0.98 -1.78
C ASN A 59 10.87 -1.33 -0.47
N ILE A 60 10.12 -1.78 0.54
CA ILE A 60 10.67 -2.11 1.86
C ILE A 60 11.83 -3.12 1.80
N HIS A 61 11.80 -4.06 0.84
CA HIS A 61 12.87 -5.04 0.70
C HIS A 61 14.19 -4.43 0.22
N HIS A 62 14.15 -3.39 -0.61
CA HIS A 62 15.35 -2.68 -1.04
C HIS A 62 15.95 -1.87 0.11
N PHE A 63 15.10 -1.14 0.84
CA PHE A 63 15.51 -0.43 2.06
C PHE A 63 16.17 -1.37 3.06
N ARG A 64 15.54 -2.53 3.33
CA ARG A 64 16.12 -3.56 4.18
C ARG A 64 17.47 -4.06 3.66
N ASP A 65 17.57 -4.41 2.38
CA ASP A 65 18.81 -4.92 1.78
C ASP A 65 19.99 -3.93 1.89
N GLU A 66 19.70 -2.63 1.84
CA GLU A 66 20.68 -1.56 2.01
C GLU A 66 21.20 -1.50 3.45
N TYR A 67 20.31 -1.35 4.43
CA TYR A 67 20.67 -1.22 5.84
C TYR A 67 21.02 -2.52 6.56
N LEU A 68 20.97 -3.64 5.84
CA LEU A 68 21.64 -4.89 6.21
C LEU A 68 23.15 -4.85 5.93
N ARG A 69 23.59 -4.04 4.97
CA ARG A 69 24.99 -3.90 4.58
C ARG A 69 25.63 -2.66 5.18
N ASP A 70 24.84 -1.60 5.30
CA ASP A 70 25.23 -0.36 5.94
C ASP A 70 24.70 -0.33 7.38
N GLU A 71 25.62 -0.21 8.33
CA GLU A 71 25.32 -0.09 9.77
C GLU A 71 25.12 1.37 10.20
N ASN A 72 25.35 2.34 9.33
CA ASN A 72 25.07 3.74 9.63
C ASN A 72 23.56 4.02 9.71
N ALA A 73 23.23 5.15 10.33
CA ALA A 73 21.86 5.66 10.32
C ALA A 73 21.47 6.11 8.89
N PRO A 74 20.21 5.88 8.46
CA PRO A 74 19.72 6.37 7.19
C PRO A 74 19.82 7.89 7.09
N ILE A 75 19.90 8.43 5.87
CA ILE A 75 19.83 9.89 5.69
C ILE A 75 18.41 10.38 6.03
N GLU A 76 17.41 9.55 5.73
CA GLU A 76 16.01 9.83 6.00
C GLU A 76 15.71 9.69 7.47
N ARG A 77 15.06 10.70 8.04
CA ARG A 77 14.66 10.77 9.45
C ARG A 77 13.19 10.46 9.65
N VAL A 78 12.42 10.51 8.57
CA VAL A 78 10.99 10.19 8.56
C VAL A 78 10.75 9.02 7.62
N VAL A 79 10.18 7.95 8.14
CA VAL A 79 9.70 6.82 7.33
C VAL A 79 8.18 6.84 7.35
N ILE A 80 7.55 6.77 6.18
CA ILE A 80 6.12 6.51 6.03
C ILE A 80 5.98 5.07 5.55
N PHE A 81 5.43 4.20 6.40
CA PHE A 81 5.26 2.79 6.09
C PHE A 81 3.81 2.51 5.71
N ASP A 82 3.61 2.05 4.48
CA ASP A 82 2.30 1.70 3.91
C ASP A 82 1.88 0.29 4.28
N GLU A 83 0.59 0.10 4.58
CA GLU A 83 0.00 -1.19 4.97
C GLU A 83 0.75 -1.84 6.15
N ALA A 84 0.99 -1.09 7.23
CA ALA A 84 1.79 -1.55 8.38
C ALA A 84 1.25 -2.83 9.04
N GLN A 85 -0.05 -3.10 8.90
CA GLN A 85 -0.69 -4.34 9.35
C GLN A 85 -0.35 -5.57 8.49
N ARG A 86 0.44 -5.42 7.42
CA ARG A 86 0.91 -6.51 6.56
C ARG A 86 2.40 -6.84 6.76
N ALA A 87 3.02 -6.27 7.79
CA ALA A 87 4.40 -6.53 8.10
C ALA A 87 4.66 -8.01 8.43
N TRP A 88 5.81 -8.53 7.99
CA TRP A 88 6.18 -9.93 8.18
C TRP A 88 6.59 -10.25 9.62
N THR A 89 6.21 -11.45 10.07
CA THR A 89 6.70 -12.01 11.35
C THR A 89 8.20 -12.27 11.29
N LYS A 90 8.78 -12.52 12.46
CA LYS A 90 10.16 -12.97 12.60
C LYS A 90 10.45 -14.24 11.80
N GLU A 91 9.59 -15.26 11.85
CA GLU A 91 9.77 -16.53 11.14
C GLU A 91 9.73 -16.34 9.63
N GLN A 92 8.76 -15.56 9.14
CA GLN A 92 8.60 -15.28 7.72
C GLN A 92 9.80 -14.49 7.19
N THR A 93 10.26 -13.49 7.94
CA THR A 93 11.43 -12.69 7.59
C THR A 93 12.70 -13.54 7.59
N ALA A 94 12.93 -14.34 8.65
CA ALA A 94 14.07 -15.26 8.73
C ALA A 94 14.10 -16.27 7.58
N SER A 95 12.95 -16.86 7.24
CA SER A 95 12.81 -17.79 6.12
C SER A 95 13.16 -17.14 4.78
N PHE A 96 12.63 -15.93 4.54
CA PHE A 96 12.95 -15.17 3.33
C PHE A 96 14.45 -14.85 3.24
N MET A 97 15.04 -14.39 4.34
CA MET A 97 16.46 -14.02 4.41
C MET A 97 17.37 -15.22 4.13
N LYS A 98 17.04 -16.38 4.71
CA LYS A 98 17.76 -17.63 4.44
C LYS A 98 17.65 -18.05 2.98
N GLN A 99 16.44 -18.09 2.42
CA GLN A 99 16.19 -18.61 1.08
C GLN A 99 16.70 -17.70 -0.04
N ARG A 100 16.55 -16.38 0.12
CA ARG A 100 16.82 -15.40 -0.95
C ARG A 100 18.16 -14.69 -0.81
N LYS A 101 18.68 -14.57 0.42
CA LYS A 101 19.91 -13.80 0.70
C LYS A 101 21.04 -14.66 1.25
N GLY A 102 20.77 -15.92 1.63
CA GLY A 102 21.77 -16.81 2.22
C GLY A 102 22.25 -16.36 3.59
N ILE A 103 21.48 -15.49 4.26
CA ILE A 103 21.79 -15.02 5.61
C ILE A 103 21.12 -16.00 6.57
N ASP A 104 21.94 -16.88 7.15
CA ASP A 104 21.52 -17.75 8.24
C ASP A 104 21.41 -16.94 9.53
N ASN A 105 20.47 -17.34 10.41
CA ASN A 105 20.24 -16.74 11.74
C ASN A 105 19.73 -15.29 11.76
N PHE A 106 19.12 -14.79 10.69
CA PHE A 106 18.33 -13.56 10.78
C PHE A 106 17.18 -13.77 11.77
N ASN A 107 17.07 -12.92 12.79
CA ASN A 107 16.23 -13.19 13.97
C ASN A 107 15.37 -11.98 14.37
N MET A 108 14.97 -11.16 13.40
CA MET A 108 14.12 -9.99 13.63
C MET A 108 12.86 -10.06 12.77
N SER A 109 11.77 -9.44 13.21
CA SER A 109 10.61 -9.18 12.34
C SER A 109 10.85 -7.98 11.43
N GLU A 110 9.99 -7.75 10.44
CA GLU A 110 10.11 -6.58 9.56
C GLU A 110 9.94 -5.24 10.32
N PRO A 111 8.98 -5.10 11.25
CA PRO A 111 8.88 -3.94 12.13
C PRO A 111 10.12 -3.73 12.99
N GLU A 112 10.60 -4.79 13.63
CA GLU A 112 11.77 -4.74 14.52
C GLU A 112 13.02 -4.26 13.76
N PHE A 113 13.25 -4.81 12.57
CA PHE A 113 14.37 -4.39 11.73
C PHE A 113 14.25 -2.90 11.35
N LEU A 114 13.07 -2.46 10.92
CA LEU A 114 12.87 -1.06 10.50
C LEU A 114 13.08 -0.09 11.67
N ILE A 115 12.48 -0.36 12.84
CA ILE A 115 12.69 0.45 14.04
C ILE A 115 14.18 0.46 14.38
N GLY A 116 14.86 -0.68 14.35
CA GLY A 116 16.29 -0.78 14.60
C GLY A 116 17.19 -0.03 13.61
N VAL A 117 16.76 0.15 12.36
CA VAL A 117 17.47 1.01 11.41
C VAL A 117 17.29 2.48 11.75
N MET A 118 16.08 2.89 12.12
CA MET A 118 15.77 4.28 12.47
C MET A 118 16.29 4.68 13.85
N ASP A 119 16.44 3.72 14.77
CA ASP A 119 16.99 3.92 16.13
C ASP A 119 18.49 4.22 16.12
N ARG A 120 19.16 4.09 14.96
CA ARG A 120 20.57 4.46 14.78
C ARG A 120 20.79 5.98 14.77
N HIS A 121 19.75 6.79 14.65
CA HIS A 121 19.87 8.25 14.73
C HIS A 121 20.12 8.69 16.18
N ASP A 122 21.16 9.51 16.39
CA ASP A 122 21.52 10.00 17.72
C ASP A 122 20.54 11.03 18.32
N ASP A 123 19.73 11.70 17.48
CA ASP A 123 18.85 12.80 17.86
C ASP A 123 17.36 12.46 17.77
N TRP A 124 16.86 12.18 16.56
CA TRP A 124 15.44 11.90 16.33
C TRP A 124 15.19 11.14 15.02
N ALA A 125 14.16 10.30 15.08
CA ALA A 125 13.56 9.61 13.96
C ALA A 125 12.05 9.51 14.17
N VAL A 126 11.29 9.41 13.07
CA VAL A 126 9.84 9.22 13.11
C VAL A 126 9.46 8.12 12.12
N ILE A 127 8.64 7.17 12.58
CA ILE A 127 7.99 6.18 11.72
C ILE A 127 6.49 6.46 11.75
N ILE A 128 5.90 6.68 10.58
CA ILE A 128 4.48 6.91 10.37
C ILE A 128 3.91 5.65 9.72
N CYS A 129 3.15 4.86 10.48
CA CYS A 129 2.50 3.66 9.99
C CYS A 129 1.11 3.99 9.44
N LEU A 130 0.90 3.81 8.13
CA LEU A 130 -0.42 3.89 7.50
C LEU A 130 -1.09 2.51 7.61
N ILE A 131 -2.31 2.50 8.11
CA ILE A 131 -3.08 1.28 8.38
C ILE A 131 -4.44 1.42 7.69
N GLY A 132 -4.79 0.45 6.86
CA GLY A 132 -6.09 0.34 6.22
C GLY A 132 -6.94 -0.76 6.85
N GLY A 133 -8.24 -0.50 7.02
CA GLY A 133 -9.21 -1.53 7.41
C GLY A 133 -9.63 -2.42 6.23
N GLY A 134 -10.24 -3.56 6.53
CA GLY A 134 -10.90 -4.46 5.57
C GLY A 134 -9.96 -5.35 4.74
N GLN A 135 -8.72 -5.56 5.18
CA GLN A 135 -7.75 -6.41 4.50
C GLN A 135 -7.46 -7.69 5.29
N GLU A 136 -7.54 -8.84 4.63
CA GLU A 136 -7.14 -10.11 5.23
C GLU A 136 -5.61 -10.20 5.35
N ILE A 137 -5.12 -10.49 6.55
CA ILE A 137 -3.72 -10.78 6.84
C ILE A 137 -3.34 -12.11 6.16
N ASN A 138 -2.29 -12.12 5.35
CA ASN A 138 -1.83 -13.32 4.65
C ASN A 138 -0.94 -14.19 5.57
N LYS A 139 -0.73 -15.45 5.16
CA LYS A 139 0.12 -16.39 5.90
C LYS A 139 1.55 -15.83 6.12
N GLY A 140 1.94 -15.63 7.37
CA GLY A 140 3.26 -15.11 7.76
C GLY A 140 3.31 -13.59 7.99
N GLU A 141 2.17 -12.91 7.88
CA GLU A 141 1.95 -11.56 8.39
C GLU A 141 1.32 -11.71 9.79
N ALA A 142 1.85 -11.05 10.83
CA ALA A 142 1.25 -11.06 12.19
C ALA A 142 0.59 -9.72 12.55
N GLY A 143 0.68 -8.74 11.66
CA GLY A 143 0.01 -7.46 11.79
C GLY A 143 0.64 -6.54 12.82
N LEU A 144 -0.20 -5.72 13.44
CA LEU A 144 0.22 -4.73 14.43
C LEU A 144 0.85 -5.32 15.69
N PRO A 145 0.46 -6.50 16.21
CA PRO A 145 1.14 -7.13 17.34
C PRO A 145 2.67 -7.16 17.25
N GLU A 146 3.24 -7.47 16.08
CA GLU A 146 4.71 -7.50 15.88
C GLU A 146 5.38 -6.14 16.11
N TRP A 147 4.73 -5.05 15.71
CA TRP A 147 5.23 -3.70 15.97
C TRP A 147 5.31 -3.44 17.47
N PHE A 148 4.25 -3.79 18.20
CA PHE A 148 4.19 -3.60 19.64
C PHE A 148 5.16 -4.52 20.38
N THR A 149 5.33 -5.77 19.94
CA THR A 149 6.34 -6.68 20.50
C THR A 149 7.74 -6.10 20.35
N ALA A 150 8.12 -5.61 19.16
CA ALA A 150 9.43 -4.98 18.95
C ALA A 150 9.63 -3.75 19.85
N LEU A 151 8.61 -2.89 19.98
CA LEU A 151 8.66 -1.70 20.83
C LEU A 151 8.79 -2.05 22.31
N LYS A 152 8.10 -3.08 22.79
CA LYS A 152 8.15 -3.56 24.18
C LYS A 152 9.50 -4.19 24.53
N GLU A 153 9.99 -5.07 23.66
CA GLU A 153 11.18 -5.89 23.96
C GLU A 153 12.48 -5.10 23.75
N ASN A 154 12.58 -4.33 22.67
CA ASN A 154 13.86 -3.80 22.20
C ASN A 154 13.93 -2.26 22.12
N TYR A 155 12.78 -1.56 22.01
CA TYR A 155 12.76 -0.12 21.69
C TYR A 155 11.89 0.71 22.65
N GLN A 156 12.09 0.53 23.96
CA GLN A 156 11.25 1.13 25.02
C GLN A 156 11.33 2.67 25.13
N ASN A 157 12.30 3.30 24.47
CA ASN A 157 12.46 4.76 24.47
C ASN A 157 11.62 5.48 23.41
N TRP A 158 11.07 4.74 22.44
CA TRP A 158 10.29 5.30 21.35
C TRP A 158 8.91 5.74 21.82
N LYS A 159 8.55 7.00 21.58
CA LYS A 159 7.19 7.49 21.85
C LYS A 159 6.22 7.00 20.79
N ILE A 160 5.06 6.54 21.23
CA ILE A 160 4.06 5.89 20.40
C ILE A 160 2.79 6.72 20.42
N TRP A 161 2.27 7.07 19.25
CA TRP A 161 0.96 7.68 19.10
C TRP A 161 0.08 6.83 18.21
N VAL A 162 -1.13 6.54 18.68
CA VAL A 162 -2.07 5.63 17.99
C VAL A 162 -3.47 6.24 17.91
N SER A 163 -4.24 5.79 16.93
CA SER A 163 -5.68 6.03 16.88
C SER A 163 -6.38 5.30 18.04
N ALA A 164 -7.39 5.92 18.65
CA ALA A 164 -8.21 5.26 19.69
C ALA A 164 -8.96 4.02 19.15
N GLU A 165 -9.20 3.97 17.84
CA GLU A 165 -9.86 2.85 17.15
C GLU A 165 -8.96 1.63 16.90
N LEU A 166 -7.66 1.70 17.26
CA LEU A 166 -6.73 0.57 17.06
C LEU A 166 -7.02 -0.63 18.00
N ASN A 167 -7.87 -0.42 19.00
CA ASN A 167 -8.34 -1.45 19.93
C ASN A 167 -9.46 -2.33 19.35
N ASP A 168 -9.93 -2.06 18.13
CA ASP A 168 -10.90 -2.93 17.46
C ASP A 168 -10.26 -4.30 17.15
N PHE A 169 -11.09 -5.35 17.21
CA PHE A 169 -10.70 -6.74 16.97
C PHE A 169 -10.03 -6.92 15.60
N GLU A 170 -10.47 -6.14 14.60
CA GLU A 170 -9.90 -6.13 13.26
C GLU A 170 -8.40 -5.81 13.24
N TYR A 171 -7.92 -4.98 14.17
CA TYR A 171 -6.55 -4.49 14.20
C TYR A 171 -5.68 -5.21 15.23
N ASN A 172 -6.25 -5.61 16.37
CA ASN A 172 -5.52 -6.26 17.45
C ASN A 172 -5.59 -7.79 17.43
N MET A 173 -6.42 -8.38 16.57
CA MET A 173 -6.59 -9.84 16.47
C MET A 173 -6.97 -10.51 17.80
N GLY A 174 -7.60 -9.77 18.71
CA GLY A 174 -7.99 -10.22 20.06
C GLY A 174 -6.88 -10.13 21.10
N GLU A 175 -5.72 -9.55 20.78
CA GLU A 175 -4.64 -9.31 21.72
C GLU A 175 -4.73 -7.91 22.35
N ASP A 176 -4.25 -7.78 23.59
CA ASP A 176 -4.04 -6.46 24.19
C ASP A 176 -2.70 -5.89 23.69
N LEU A 177 -2.76 -5.13 22.59
CA LEU A 177 -1.58 -4.52 21.96
C LEU A 177 -0.78 -3.65 22.94
N TYR A 178 -1.43 -3.06 23.94
CA TYR A 178 -0.80 -2.10 24.84
C TYR A 178 -0.30 -2.69 26.15
N ALA A 179 -0.68 -3.94 26.46
CA ALA A 179 -0.22 -4.65 27.64
C ALA A 179 1.31 -4.56 27.75
N ASP A 180 1.82 -4.30 28.96
CA ASP A 180 3.26 -4.27 29.26
C ASP A 180 4.09 -3.17 28.58
N LEU A 181 3.47 -2.19 27.89
CA LEU A 181 4.17 -0.94 27.53
C LEU A 181 4.40 -0.08 28.78
N ASN A 182 5.58 0.51 28.89
CA ASN A 182 5.91 1.44 29.98
C ASN A 182 4.91 2.61 30.01
N HIS A 183 4.40 2.92 31.20
CA HIS A 183 3.48 4.05 31.42
C HIS A 183 4.11 5.38 30.95
N GLY A 184 3.44 6.09 30.04
CA GLY A 184 3.85 7.39 29.52
C GLY A 184 4.53 7.38 28.14
N VAL A 185 4.71 6.20 27.54
CA VAL A 185 5.32 6.04 26.20
C VAL A 185 4.25 6.02 25.09
N LEU A 186 3.05 5.52 25.40
CA LEU A 186 1.92 5.46 24.47
C LEU A 186 0.88 6.52 24.77
N GLU A 187 0.46 7.26 23.74
CA GLU A 187 -0.64 8.22 23.80
C GLU A 187 -1.64 7.98 22.67
N GLU A 188 -2.89 7.70 23.03
CA GLU A 188 -3.98 7.68 22.04
C GLU A 188 -4.33 9.12 21.60
N LYS A 189 -4.53 9.31 20.30
CA LYS A 189 -4.92 10.58 19.68
C LYS A 189 -6.06 10.36 18.70
N GLU A 190 -7.24 10.91 19.01
CA GLU A 190 -8.41 10.86 18.12
C GLU A 190 -8.11 11.43 16.71
N LYS A 191 -7.23 12.43 16.61
CA LYS A 191 -6.84 13.06 15.34
C LYS A 191 -6.04 12.13 14.40
N LEU A 192 -5.58 10.98 14.89
CA LEU A 192 -4.92 9.97 14.06
C LEU A 192 -5.92 9.01 13.40
N HIS A 193 -7.19 9.05 13.81
CA HIS A 193 -8.23 8.31 13.11
C HIS A 193 -8.77 9.13 11.93
N LEU A 194 -8.51 8.66 10.71
CA LEU A 194 -9.07 9.23 9.49
C LEU A 194 -10.50 8.70 9.27
N SER A 195 -11.42 9.14 10.14
CA SER A 195 -12.83 8.69 10.21
C SER A 195 -13.66 8.95 8.95
N VAL A 196 -13.25 9.94 8.14
CA VAL A 196 -13.91 10.23 6.87
C VAL A 196 -13.27 9.36 5.80
N SER A 197 -13.78 8.13 5.67
CA SER A 197 -13.72 7.49 4.36
C SER A 197 -14.43 8.43 3.40
N VAL A 198 -13.68 9.02 2.46
CA VAL A 198 -14.26 9.87 1.40
C VAL A 198 -15.28 9.08 0.56
N ARG A 199 -15.47 7.76 0.80
CA ARG A 199 -16.40 6.89 0.08
C ARG A 199 -17.35 6.01 0.92
N SER A 200 -17.30 5.93 2.25
CA SER A 200 -17.97 4.81 2.93
C SER A 200 -18.66 5.12 4.26
N PHE A 201 -19.97 5.35 4.17
CA PHE A 201 -20.95 4.71 5.08
C PHE A 201 -21.79 3.68 4.31
N ARG A 202 -21.48 3.46 3.03
CA ARG A 202 -22.29 2.64 2.10
C ARG A 202 -21.51 1.46 1.51
N SER A 203 -20.18 1.37 1.74
CA SER A 203 -19.36 0.29 1.18
C SER A 203 -19.38 -1.00 2.01
N GLU A 204 -19.76 -0.97 3.28
CA GLU A 204 -19.80 -2.18 4.12
C GLU A 204 -20.67 -3.28 3.49
N LYS A 205 -21.89 -2.94 3.07
CA LYS A 205 -22.79 -3.88 2.38
C LYS A 205 -22.25 -4.34 1.02
N VAL A 206 -21.41 -3.53 0.37
CA VAL A 206 -20.75 -3.92 -0.89
C VAL A 206 -19.67 -4.95 -0.62
N SER A 207 -18.81 -4.71 0.37
CA SER A 207 -17.78 -5.67 0.80
C SER A 207 -18.40 -6.98 1.26
N GLU A 208 -19.45 -6.92 2.07
CA GLU A 208 -20.22 -8.09 2.51
C GLU A 208 -20.78 -8.84 1.29
N PHE A 209 -21.44 -8.14 0.36
CA PHE A 209 -21.93 -8.74 -0.88
C PHE A 209 -20.84 -9.46 -1.68
N VAL A 210 -19.68 -8.81 -1.88
CA VAL A 210 -18.56 -9.40 -2.63
C VAL A 210 -18.07 -10.66 -1.93
N LYS A 211 -17.88 -10.64 -0.61
CA LYS A 211 -17.46 -11.80 0.18
C LYS A 211 -18.46 -12.96 0.04
N THR A 212 -19.74 -12.71 0.32
CA THR A 212 -20.81 -13.71 0.22
C THR A 212 -20.92 -14.29 -1.20
N LEU A 213 -20.70 -13.46 -2.23
CA LEU A 213 -20.68 -13.91 -3.62
C LEU A 213 -19.49 -14.84 -3.91
N LEU A 214 -18.30 -14.51 -3.42
CA LEU A 214 -17.10 -15.33 -3.59
C LEU A 214 -17.20 -16.67 -2.85
N ASP A 215 -17.86 -16.67 -1.69
CA ASP A 215 -18.15 -17.87 -0.89
C ASP A 215 -19.26 -18.75 -1.51
N CYS A 216 -19.82 -18.35 -2.65
CA CYS A 216 -20.95 -19.01 -3.31
C CYS A 216 -22.20 -19.14 -2.42
N ASP A 217 -22.40 -18.20 -1.49
CA ASP A 217 -23.57 -18.19 -0.60
C ASP A 217 -24.77 -17.49 -1.28
N ALA A 218 -25.93 -18.15 -1.23
CA ALA A 218 -27.20 -17.67 -1.77
C ALA A 218 -27.65 -16.33 -1.15
N ASN A 219 -27.20 -16.00 0.06
CA ASN A 219 -27.47 -14.72 0.72
C ASN A 219 -26.99 -13.51 -0.10
N ALA A 220 -26.02 -13.69 -1.01
CA ALA A 220 -25.54 -12.64 -1.90
C ALA A 220 -26.67 -12.01 -2.73
N SER A 221 -27.72 -12.78 -3.06
CA SER A 221 -28.90 -12.27 -3.76
C SER A 221 -29.68 -11.23 -2.96
N SER A 222 -29.81 -11.42 -1.64
CA SER A 222 -30.47 -10.44 -0.77
C SER A 222 -29.62 -9.18 -0.62
N LEU A 223 -28.30 -9.34 -0.53
CA LEU A 223 -27.37 -8.23 -0.38
C LEU A 223 -27.34 -7.33 -1.63
N ILE A 224 -27.31 -7.91 -2.85
CA ILE A 224 -27.35 -7.10 -4.07
C ILE A 224 -28.66 -6.31 -4.21
N ASP A 225 -29.79 -6.89 -3.79
CA ASP A 225 -31.08 -6.18 -3.79
C ASP A 225 -31.09 -4.96 -2.86
N GLN A 226 -30.37 -5.03 -1.74
CA GLN A 226 -30.21 -3.90 -0.82
C GLN A 226 -29.27 -2.80 -1.37
N LEU A 227 -28.41 -3.15 -2.33
CA LEU A 227 -27.49 -2.23 -3.01
C LEU A 227 -28.12 -1.56 -4.23
N ASN A 228 -29.22 -2.11 -4.75
CA ASN A 228 -29.93 -1.58 -5.92
C ASN A 228 -30.29 -0.09 -5.76
N GLY A 229 -30.03 0.69 -6.81
CA GLY A 229 -30.27 2.14 -6.83
C GLY A 229 -29.20 2.98 -6.12
N LYS A 230 -28.32 2.37 -5.32
CA LYS A 230 -27.21 3.06 -4.62
C LYS A 230 -25.86 2.78 -5.28
N TYR A 231 -25.63 1.54 -5.71
CA TYR A 231 -24.46 1.14 -6.48
C TYR A 231 -24.91 0.55 -7.82
N PRO A 232 -24.31 0.97 -8.95
CA PRO A 232 -24.67 0.44 -10.25
C PRO A 232 -23.99 -0.93 -10.45
N ILE A 233 -24.52 -1.99 -9.83
CA ILE A 233 -24.05 -3.36 -10.03
C ILE A 233 -24.91 -4.01 -11.12
N ALA A 234 -24.28 -4.58 -12.14
CA ALA A 234 -24.97 -5.25 -13.24
C ALA A 234 -24.28 -6.58 -13.57
N ILE A 235 -25.07 -7.57 -13.99
CA ILE A 235 -24.59 -8.89 -14.38
C ILE A 235 -24.97 -9.12 -15.84
N THR A 236 -24.01 -9.56 -16.64
CA THR A 236 -24.23 -9.88 -18.05
C THR A 236 -23.41 -11.10 -18.47
N ARG A 237 -23.93 -11.86 -19.44
CA ARG A 237 -23.20 -12.94 -20.12
C ARG A 237 -22.54 -12.47 -21.43
N SER A 238 -22.69 -11.19 -21.79
CA SER A 238 -22.06 -10.59 -22.97
C SER A 238 -20.95 -9.64 -22.55
N PHE A 239 -19.73 -9.99 -22.97
CA PHE A 239 -18.56 -9.19 -22.67
C PHE A 239 -18.58 -7.82 -23.37
N ASP A 240 -19.07 -7.74 -24.60
CA ASP A 240 -19.18 -6.48 -25.33
C ASP A 240 -20.21 -5.53 -24.71
N LEU A 241 -21.30 -6.07 -24.15
CA LEU A 241 -22.23 -5.27 -23.35
C LEU A 241 -21.57 -4.75 -22.08
N ALA A 242 -20.76 -5.56 -21.39
CA ALA A 242 -20.03 -5.13 -20.19
C ALA A 242 -19.06 -3.97 -20.49
N LYS A 243 -18.26 -4.09 -21.56
CA LYS A 243 -17.34 -3.02 -22.01
C LYS A 243 -18.08 -1.73 -22.35
N SER A 244 -19.19 -1.84 -23.09
CA SER A 244 -20.00 -0.69 -23.49
C SER A 244 -20.60 0.01 -22.28
N TRP A 245 -21.12 -0.77 -21.32
CA TRP A 245 -21.67 -0.27 -20.07
C TRP A 245 -20.61 0.44 -19.22
N LEU A 246 -19.39 -0.11 -19.08
CA LEU A 246 -18.30 0.57 -18.36
C LEU A 246 -17.99 1.94 -18.97
N ARG A 247 -17.88 2.03 -20.30
CA ARG A 247 -17.63 3.29 -21.01
C ARG A 247 -18.76 4.30 -20.81
N GLU A 248 -20.02 3.85 -20.84
CA GLU A 248 -21.20 4.70 -20.59
C GLU A 248 -21.25 5.21 -19.14
N LYS A 249 -20.87 4.37 -18.16
CA LYS A 249 -20.89 4.77 -16.74
C LYS A 249 -19.73 5.65 -16.33
N SER A 250 -18.59 5.57 -17.00
CA SER A 250 -17.43 6.42 -16.71
C SER A 250 -17.75 7.91 -16.93
N ARG A 251 -17.44 8.75 -15.95
CA ARG A 251 -17.63 10.21 -16.01
C ARG A 251 -16.30 10.94 -15.91
N GLY A 252 -16.10 11.95 -16.74
CA GLY A 252 -14.94 12.84 -16.66
C GLY A 252 -13.60 12.07 -16.70
N THR A 253 -12.86 12.13 -15.59
CA THR A 253 -11.53 11.53 -15.40
C THR A 253 -11.58 10.15 -14.74
N GLU A 254 -12.75 9.59 -14.48
CA GLU A 254 -12.88 8.25 -13.89
C GLU A 254 -12.25 7.19 -14.81
N ARG A 255 -11.38 6.36 -14.22
CA ARG A 255 -10.82 5.21 -14.90
C ARG A 255 -11.79 4.04 -14.89
N ILE A 256 -11.77 3.31 -16.00
CA ILE A 256 -12.43 2.02 -16.14
C ILE A 256 -11.37 0.96 -16.40
N GLY A 257 -11.62 -0.26 -15.94
CA GLY A 257 -10.74 -1.39 -16.13
C GLY A 257 -11.52 -2.69 -15.94
N ILE A 258 -10.87 -3.79 -16.26
CA ILE A 258 -11.43 -5.13 -16.06
C ILE A 258 -10.45 -5.90 -15.18
N LEU A 259 -11.00 -6.78 -14.35
CA LEU A 259 -10.25 -7.79 -13.63
C LEU A 259 -10.76 -9.15 -14.10
N ALA A 260 -9.87 -10.13 -14.20
CA ALA A 260 -10.22 -11.50 -14.50
C ALA A 260 -9.49 -12.47 -13.58
N SER A 261 -10.06 -13.65 -13.40
CA SER A 261 -9.33 -14.76 -12.79
C SER A 261 -8.17 -15.18 -13.68
N SER A 262 -7.00 -15.42 -13.09
CA SER A 262 -5.81 -15.95 -13.78
C SER A 262 -6.06 -17.34 -14.43
N GLY A 263 -7.10 -18.05 -13.98
CA GLY A 263 -7.59 -19.30 -14.57
C GLY A 263 -8.52 -19.10 -15.78
N GLY A 264 -8.89 -17.85 -16.10
CA GLY A 264 -9.86 -17.44 -17.12
C GLY A 264 -9.41 -17.60 -18.57
N VAL A 265 -8.77 -18.73 -18.92
CA VAL A 265 -8.17 -18.95 -20.25
C VAL A 265 -9.21 -18.93 -21.39
N ARG A 266 -10.48 -19.21 -21.08
CA ARG A 266 -11.60 -19.14 -22.04
C ARG A 266 -11.96 -17.72 -22.46
N LEU A 267 -11.33 -16.69 -21.91
CA LEU A 267 -11.51 -15.30 -22.32
C LEU A 267 -10.69 -14.92 -23.56
N LYS A 268 -9.74 -15.76 -24.00
CA LYS A 268 -8.93 -15.52 -25.21
C LYS A 268 -9.74 -15.22 -26.48
N PRO A 269 -10.85 -15.93 -26.79
CA PRO A 269 -11.69 -15.60 -27.96
C PRO A 269 -12.32 -14.20 -27.88
N HIS A 270 -12.37 -13.59 -26.70
CA HIS A 270 -12.85 -12.23 -26.48
C HIS A 270 -11.73 -11.19 -26.46
N GLY A 271 -10.51 -11.56 -26.86
CA GLY A 271 -9.34 -10.67 -26.90
C GLY A 271 -8.68 -10.43 -25.54
N ILE A 272 -9.09 -11.14 -24.49
CA ILE A 272 -8.54 -10.96 -23.14
C ILE A 272 -7.50 -12.05 -22.86
N ASN A 273 -6.31 -11.62 -22.46
CA ASN A 273 -5.25 -12.52 -22.05
C ASN A 273 -5.07 -12.51 -20.52
N ALA A 274 -5.86 -13.33 -19.81
CA ALA A 274 -5.84 -13.40 -18.34
C ALA A 274 -4.54 -13.95 -17.70
N LYS A 275 -3.53 -14.30 -18.51
CA LYS A 275 -2.21 -14.72 -18.04
C LYS A 275 -1.11 -13.77 -18.52
N ASN A 276 -1.47 -12.59 -19.01
CA ASN A 276 -0.50 -11.60 -19.46
C ASN A 276 0.18 -10.96 -18.24
N ASP A 277 1.50 -10.78 -18.31
CA ASP A 277 2.18 -9.93 -17.35
C ASP A 277 1.95 -8.47 -17.78
N ILE A 278 1.26 -7.72 -16.92
CA ILE A 278 0.94 -6.33 -17.17
C ILE A 278 2.03 -5.44 -16.57
N ASP A 279 2.47 -4.44 -17.34
CA ASP A 279 3.25 -3.34 -16.77
C ASP A 279 2.28 -2.36 -16.07
N PRO A 280 2.27 -2.30 -14.73
CA PRO A 280 1.30 -1.51 -13.99
C PRO A 280 1.42 -0.01 -14.31
N ARG A 281 2.59 0.47 -14.74
CA ARG A 281 2.78 1.87 -15.17
C ARG A 281 1.88 2.21 -16.34
N HIS A 282 1.88 1.34 -17.35
CA HIS A 282 1.05 1.56 -18.53
C HIS A 282 -0.42 1.37 -18.18
N TRP A 283 -0.72 0.30 -17.44
CA TRP A 283 -2.08 -0.01 -17.08
C TRP A 283 -2.70 1.15 -16.33
N PHE A 284 -2.10 1.63 -15.24
CA PHE A 284 -2.61 2.69 -14.35
C PHE A 284 -2.50 4.11 -14.89
N LEU A 285 -1.43 4.45 -15.61
CA LEU A 285 -1.10 5.86 -15.91
C LEU A 285 -1.31 6.28 -17.37
N ASN A 286 -1.47 5.35 -18.31
CA ASN A 286 -1.63 5.72 -19.70
C ASN A 286 -3.08 6.10 -20.05
N GLY A 287 -3.23 6.97 -21.04
CA GLY A 287 -4.52 7.47 -21.52
C GLY A 287 -5.31 6.46 -22.37
N LYS A 288 -6.45 6.91 -22.91
CA LYS A 288 -7.42 6.09 -23.66
C LYS A 288 -6.89 5.56 -24.99
N ASP A 289 -5.87 6.20 -25.55
CA ASP A 289 -5.29 5.86 -26.85
C ASP A 289 -4.18 4.80 -26.76
N ASP A 290 -3.84 4.34 -25.54
CA ASP A 290 -2.84 3.30 -25.34
C ASP A 290 -3.51 1.95 -25.06
N VAL A 291 -3.22 0.95 -25.88
CA VAL A 291 -3.78 -0.40 -25.79
C VAL A 291 -3.44 -1.12 -24.48
N ARG A 292 -2.36 -0.70 -23.81
CA ARG A 292 -1.90 -1.26 -22.53
C ARG A 292 -2.57 -0.61 -21.32
N SER A 293 -3.32 0.47 -21.54
CA SER A 293 -4.07 1.15 -20.48
C SER A 293 -5.31 0.34 -20.11
N SER A 294 -5.74 0.40 -18.85
CA SER A 294 -7.02 -0.20 -18.46
C SER A 294 -8.21 0.35 -19.23
N PHE A 295 -8.12 1.59 -19.74
CA PHE A 295 -9.16 2.19 -20.58
C PHE A 295 -9.47 1.37 -21.83
N TYR A 296 -8.49 0.59 -22.31
CA TYR A 296 -8.63 -0.21 -23.52
C TYR A 296 -9.45 -1.49 -23.29
N LEU A 297 -9.51 -1.98 -22.04
CA LEU A 297 -10.33 -3.13 -21.61
C LEU A 297 -9.90 -4.47 -22.22
N GLU A 298 -8.59 -4.68 -22.41
CA GLU A 298 -8.02 -5.90 -23.00
C GLU A 298 -7.00 -6.61 -22.08
N ASP A 299 -6.14 -5.85 -21.40
CA ASP A 299 -5.19 -6.36 -20.40
C ASP A 299 -5.85 -6.46 -19.00
N VAL A 300 -5.78 -7.65 -18.39
CA VAL A 300 -6.37 -8.01 -17.08
C VAL A 300 -5.48 -8.89 -16.22
#